data_AF-A0A5C9C3K1-F1
#
_entry.id   AF-A0A5C9C3K1-F1
#
_cell.length_a   1.000
_cell.length_b   1.000
_cell.length_c   1.000
_cell.angle_alpha   90.00
_cell.angle_beta   90.00
_cell.angle_gamma   90.00
#
_symmetry.space_group_name_H-M   'P 1'
#
loop_
_entity.id
_entity.type
_entity.pdbx_description
1 polymer ?
#
loop_
_entity_poly.entity_id
_entity_poly.type
_entity_poly.pdbx_seq_one_letter_code
_entity_poly.pdbx_strand_id
1 'polypeptide(L)'
;MAKINPESTFKRLRNTYRLVLMNDDTFEEMLTLRLSRLSVYIGLSTIFVILVGLTIALIAFSPLKYYIPGYGTKESRTALQLLKIRTDSLEQAIYYKEQYIEGVKKVLSGNAPTQLDTVPLVIPKVESSND
;
A
#
# COMPACT_ATOMS: atom_id res chain seq x y z
N MET A 1 -31.76 -14.53 -46.93
CA MET A 1 -31.36 -14.27 -45.53
C MET A 1 -32.42 -14.84 -44.60
N ALA A 2 -32.09 -15.88 -43.83
CA ALA A 2 -33.02 -16.49 -42.88
C ALA A 2 -33.19 -15.56 -41.67
N LYS A 3 -34.42 -15.12 -41.41
CA LYS A 3 -34.76 -14.34 -40.21
C LYS A 3 -34.57 -15.24 -38.99
N ILE A 4 -33.54 -14.98 -38.19
CA ILE A 4 -33.32 -15.66 -36.91
C ILE A 4 -34.43 -15.19 -35.97
N ASN A 5 -35.39 -16.07 -35.68
CA ASN A 5 -36.53 -15.77 -34.82
C ASN A 5 -36.15 -16.07 -33.35
N PRO A 6 -35.91 -15.05 -32.51
CA PRO A 6 -35.31 -15.22 -31.18
C PRO A 6 -36.15 -16.09 -30.23
N GLU A 7 -37.47 -16.06 -30.39
CA GLU A 7 -38.44 -16.82 -29.59
C GLU A 7 -38.17 -18.33 -29.58
N SER A 8 -37.72 -18.89 -30.71
CA SER A 8 -37.47 -20.34 -30.82
C SER A 8 -36.18 -20.79 -30.13
N THR A 9 -35.17 -19.92 -30.09
CA THR A 9 -33.83 -20.21 -29.53
C THR A 9 -33.86 -20.19 -28.00
N PHE A 10 -34.56 -19.22 -27.40
CA PHE A 10 -34.75 -19.16 -25.94
C PHE A 10 -35.59 -20.33 -25.43
N LYS A 11 -36.58 -20.79 -26.21
CA LYS A 11 -37.39 -21.96 -25.85
C LYS A 11 -36.57 -23.25 -25.79
N ARG A 12 -35.62 -23.44 -26.71
CA ARG A 12 -34.68 -24.58 -26.70
C ARG A 12 -33.69 -24.56 -25.54
N LEU A 13 -33.30 -23.38 -25.06
CA LEU A 13 -32.36 -23.22 -23.95
C LEU A 13 -32.98 -23.54 -22.58
N ARG A 14 -34.31 -23.47 -22.49
CA ARG A 14 -35.13 -23.75 -21.30
C ARG A 14 -35.53 -25.22 -21.15
N ASN A 15 -35.14 -26.11 -22.07
CA ASN A 15 -35.41 -27.53 -21.94
C ASN A 15 -34.67 -28.10 -20.72
N THR A 16 -35.45 -28.72 -19.82
CA THR A 16 -34.96 -29.34 -18.60
C THR A 16 -34.66 -30.81 -18.87
N TYR A 17 -33.41 -31.21 -18.68
CA TYR A 17 -32.99 -32.60 -18.73
C TYR A 17 -32.83 -33.11 -17.29
N ARG A 18 -33.19 -34.37 -17.05
CA ARG A 18 -33.01 -35.02 -15.75
C ARG A 18 -31.78 -35.92 -15.85
N LEU A 19 -30.75 -35.61 -15.07
CA LEU A 19 -29.63 -36.51 -14.84
C LEU A 19 -29.93 -37.27 -13.55
N VAL A 20 -30.05 -38.59 -13.65
CA VAL A 20 -30.26 -39.48 -12.52
C VAL A 20 -28.96 -40.26 -12.33
N LEU A 21 -28.37 -40.16 -11.14
CA LEU A 21 -27.31 -41.05 -10.68
C LEU A 21 -27.96 -42.11 -9.81
N MET A 22 -27.96 -43.33 -10.31
CA MET A 22 -28.51 -44.51 -9.65
C MET A 22 -27.37 -45.40 -9.19
N ASN A 23 -27.52 -46.05 -8.04
CA ASN A 23 -26.58 -47.07 -7.61
C ASN A 23 -26.81 -48.35 -8.42
N ASP A 24 -25.76 -48.90 -9.03
CA ASP A 24 -25.85 -50.08 -9.90
C ASP A 24 -26.26 -51.36 -9.14
N ASP A 25 -25.92 -51.46 -7.84
CA ASP A 25 -26.18 -52.69 -7.06
C ASP A 25 -27.58 -52.71 -6.42
N THR A 26 -28.07 -51.56 -5.95
CA THR A 26 -29.38 -51.46 -5.27
C THR A 26 -30.47 -50.80 -6.11
N PHE A 27 -30.15 -50.30 -7.30
CA PHE A 27 -31.06 -49.55 -8.19
C PHE A 27 -31.75 -48.36 -7.50
N GLU A 28 -31.19 -47.86 -6.39
CA GLU A 28 -31.71 -46.69 -5.69
C GLU A 28 -31.19 -45.40 -6.34
N GLU A 29 -32.10 -44.47 -6.63
CA GLU A 29 -31.75 -43.15 -7.16
C GLU A 29 -31.11 -42.31 -6.04
N MET A 30 -29.79 -42.12 -6.10
CA MET A 30 -29.06 -41.43 -5.02
C MET A 30 -29.01 -39.91 -5.22
N LEU A 31 -29.00 -39.43 -6.47
CA LEU A 31 -29.01 -38.01 -6.82
C LEU A 31 -29.80 -37.77 -8.11
N THR A 32 -30.86 -36.96 -8.04
CA THR A 32 -31.65 -36.52 -9.21
C THR A 32 -31.43 -35.03 -9.48
N LEU A 33 -30.54 -34.71 -10.42
CA LEU A 33 -30.27 -33.33 -10.80
C LEU A 33 -31.10 -32.95 -12.04
N ARG A 34 -31.93 -31.91 -11.91
CA ARG A 34 -32.63 -31.30 -13.05
C ARG A 34 -31.74 -30.23 -13.68
N LEU A 35 -31.01 -30.59 -14.71
CA LEU A 35 -30.09 -29.69 -15.42
C LEU A 35 -30.76 -29.16 -16.69
N SER A 36 -30.95 -27.85 -16.77
CA SER A 36 -31.18 -27.16 -18.04
C SER A 36 -29.84 -26.65 -18.58
N ARG A 37 -29.73 -26.43 -19.90
CA ARG A 37 -28.50 -25.84 -20.48
C ARG A 37 -28.14 -24.50 -19.83
N LEU A 38 -29.16 -23.75 -19.40
CA LEU A 38 -29.03 -22.48 -18.69
C LEU A 38 -28.51 -22.66 -17.25
N SER A 39 -29.02 -23.62 -16.47
CA SER A 39 -28.55 -23.85 -15.09
C SER A 39 -27.12 -24.40 -15.04
N VAL A 40 -26.74 -25.24 -16.02
CA VAL A 40 -25.35 -25.69 -16.20
C VAL A 40 -24.43 -24.50 -16.48
N TYR A 41 -24.84 -23.60 -17.39
CA TYR A 41 -24.06 -22.41 -17.72
C TYR A 41 -23.87 -21.48 -16.51
N ILE A 42 -24.93 -21.24 -15.73
CA ILE A 42 -24.86 -20.43 -14.52
C ILE A 42 -23.96 -21.09 -13.47
N GLY A 43 -24.05 -22.41 -13.28
CA GLY A 43 -23.19 -23.15 -12.35
C GLY A 43 -21.71 -23.06 -12.73
N LEU A 44 -21.39 -23.32 -14.00
CA LEU A 44 -20.04 -23.17 -14.55
C LEU A 44 -19.52 -21.74 -14.43
N SER A 45 -20.34 -20.75 -14.76
CA SER A 45 -19.98 -19.33 -14.65
C SER A 45 -19.71 -18.93 -13.21
N THR A 46 -20.51 -19.40 -12.26
CA THR A 46 -20.32 -19.11 -10.83
C THR A 46 -19.01 -19.71 -10.33
N ILE A 47 -18.74 -20.98 -10.67
CA ILE A 47 -17.47 -21.65 -10.32
C ILE A 47 -16.28 -20.91 -10.92
N PHE A 48 -16.40 -20.47 -12.18
CA PHE A 48 -15.33 -19.73 -12.84
C PHE A 48 -15.05 -18.38 -12.14
N VAL A 49 -16.10 -17.62 -11.82
CA VAL A 49 -15.96 -16.35 -11.09
C VAL A 49 -15.34 -16.57 -9.70
N ILE A 50 -15.78 -17.62 -8.99
CA ILE A 50 -15.19 -17.99 -7.69
C ILE A 50 -13.71 -18.32 -7.86
N LEU A 51 -13.34 -19.17 -8.82
CA LEU A 51 -11.94 -19.52 -9.09
C LEU A 51 -11.09 -18.28 -9.38
N VAL A 52 -11.54 -17.41 -10.29
CA VAL A 52 -10.84 -16.17 -10.62
C VAL A 52 -10.71 -15.28 -9.39
N GLY A 53 -11.79 -15.06 -8.64
CA GLY A 53 -11.76 -14.29 -7.40
C GLY A 53 -10.78 -14.87 -6.37
N LEU A 54 -10.78 -16.19 -6.19
CA LEU A 54 -9.90 -16.90 -5.27
C LEU A 54 -8.44 -16.81 -5.72
N THR A 55 -8.14 -16.90 -7.02
CA THR A 55 -6.78 -16.70 -7.55
C THR A 55 -6.27 -15.28 -7.33
N ILE A 56 -7.10 -14.26 -7.55
CA ILE A 56 -6.74 -12.85 -7.29
C ILE A 56 -6.51 -12.64 -5.79
N ALA A 57 -7.39 -13.18 -4.94
CA ALA A 57 -7.23 -13.12 -3.49
C ALA A 57 -5.92 -13.81 -3.05
N LEU A 58 -5.63 -15.01 -3.56
CA LEU A 58 -4.37 -15.72 -3.32
C LEU A 58 -3.16 -14.87 -3.72
N ILE A 59 -3.16 -14.24 -4.90
CA ILE A 59 -2.05 -13.39 -5.34
C ILE A 59 -1.89 -12.16 -4.44
N ALA A 60 -3.00 -11.56 -3.99
CA ALA A 60 -2.98 -10.37 -3.14
C ALA A 60 -2.49 -10.65 -1.70
N PHE A 61 -2.95 -11.77 -1.11
CA PHE A 61 -2.61 -12.20 0.24
C PHE A 61 -1.28 -12.97 0.32
N SER A 62 -0.88 -13.66 -0.74
CA SER A 62 0.38 -14.41 -0.82
C SER A 62 1.53 -13.50 -1.25
N PRO A 63 2.79 -13.78 -0.83
CA PRO A 63 3.95 -12.99 -1.24
C PRO A 63 4.29 -13.09 -2.75
N LEU A 64 3.52 -13.84 -3.56
CA LEU A 64 3.71 -13.91 -5.02
C LEU A 64 3.73 -12.54 -5.70
N LYS A 65 2.96 -11.56 -5.21
CA LYS A 65 2.96 -10.20 -5.78
C LYS A 65 4.33 -9.49 -5.74
N TYR A 66 5.22 -9.89 -4.83
CA TYR A 66 6.57 -9.31 -4.71
C TYR A 66 7.55 -9.87 -5.74
N TYR A 67 7.18 -10.91 -6.50
CA TYR A 67 7.99 -11.47 -7.57
C TYR A 67 7.79 -10.75 -8.92
N ILE A 68 6.79 -9.87 -9.03
CA ILE A 68 6.59 -9.05 -10.24
C ILE A 68 7.53 -7.84 -10.16
N PRO A 69 8.54 -7.74 -11.04
CA PRO A 69 9.45 -6.60 -11.04
C PRO A 69 8.65 -5.31 -11.33
N GLY A 70 8.71 -4.34 -10.41
CA GLY A 70 7.95 -3.08 -10.47
C GLY A 70 7.07 -2.82 -9.24
N TYR A 71 6.62 -3.87 -8.54
CA TYR A 71 5.97 -3.73 -7.23
C TYR A 71 7.05 -3.75 -6.15
N GLY A 72 7.54 -2.55 -5.80
CA GLY A 72 8.68 -2.31 -4.90
C GLY A 72 8.93 -3.43 -3.89
N THR A 73 9.97 -4.21 -4.15
CA THR A 73 10.38 -5.32 -3.30
C THR A 73 10.67 -4.80 -1.89
N LYS A 74 10.50 -5.65 -0.87
CA LYS A 74 10.84 -5.28 0.52
C LYS A 74 12.27 -4.72 0.58
N GLU A 75 13.19 -5.34 -0.14
CA GLU A 75 14.60 -4.92 -0.25
C GLU A 75 14.77 -3.50 -0.79
N SER A 76 14.05 -3.13 -1.87
CA SER A 76 14.11 -1.77 -2.42
C SER A 76 13.62 -0.73 -1.43
N ARG A 77 12.54 -1.02 -0.68
CA ARG A 77 12.04 -0.13 0.37
C ARG A 77 13.04 0.05 1.51
N THR A 78 13.69 -1.03 1.94
CA THR A 78 14.69 -0.96 3.02
C THR A 78 15.93 -0.17 2.58
N ALA A 79 16.39 -0.37 1.34
CA ALA A 79 17.50 0.38 0.78
C ALA A 79 17.18 1.88 0.66
N LEU A 80 15.98 2.24 0.20
CA LEU A 80 15.53 3.63 0.13
C LEU A 80 15.41 4.27 1.52
N GLN A 81 14.92 3.52 2.52
CA GLN A 81 14.82 4.02 3.89
C GLN A 81 16.19 4.26 4.51
N LEU A 82 17.15 3.34 4.29
CA LEU A 82 18.52 3.51 4.75
C LEU A 82 19.19 4.72 4.08
N LEU A 83 18.99 4.87 2.77
CA LEU A 83 19.52 6.01 2.02
C LEU A 83 18.94 7.33 2.55
N LYS A 84 17.62 7.38 2.79
CA LYS A 84 16.95 8.55 3.37
C LYS A 84 17.57 8.94 4.72
N ILE A 85 17.74 7.98 5.64
CA ILE A 85 18.33 8.26 6.97
C ILE A 85 19.73 8.86 6.84
N ARG A 86 20.57 8.31 5.94
CA ARG A 86 21.92 8.82 5.70
C ARG A 86 21.91 10.23 5.11
N THR A 87 21.03 10.49 4.15
CA THR A 87 20.89 11.81 3.53
C THR A 87 20.41 12.85 4.54
N ASP A 88 19.37 12.56 5.33
CA ASP A 88 18.85 13.46 6.36
C ASP A 88 19.95 13.79 7.41
N SER A 89 20.78 12.80 7.77
CA SER A 89 21.92 13.01 8.68
C SER A 89 23.00 13.92 8.08
N LEU A 90 23.29 13.76 6.79
CA LEU A 90 24.25 14.61 6.08
C LEU A 90 23.75 16.05 5.94
N GLU A 91 22.47 16.23 5.64
CA GLU A 91 21.83 17.55 5.55
C GLU A 91 21.95 18.30 6.87
N GLN A 92 21.65 17.63 7.99
CA GLN A 92 21.79 18.22 9.32
C GLN A 92 23.25 18.60 9.65
N ALA A 93 24.21 17.75 9.28
CA ALA A 93 25.62 18.05 9.48
C ALA A 93 26.10 19.26 8.65
N ILE A 94 25.59 19.41 7.42
CA ILE A 94 25.88 20.57 6.57
C ILE A 94 25.26 21.83 7.17
N TYR A 95 24.01 21.76 7.64
CA TYR A 95 23.33 22.89 8.28
C TYR A 95 24.11 23.46 9.46
N TYR A 96 24.60 22.59 10.36
CA TYR A 96 25.43 23.04 11.49
C TYR A 96 26.77 23.64 11.05
N LYS A 97 27.38 23.11 9.99
CA LYS A 97 28.62 23.68 9.43
C LYS A 97 28.39 25.06 8.83
N GLU A 98 27.28 25.26 8.13
CA GLU A 98 26.93 26.55 7.54
C GLU A 98 26.75 27.61 8.64
N GLN A 99 26.01 27.28 9.70
CA GLN A 99 25.83 28.16 10.86
C GLN A 99 27.15 28.50 11.55
N TYR A 100 28.04 27.52 11.71
CA TYR A 100 29.37 27.75 12.28
C TYR A 100 30.21 28.69 11.42
N ILE A 101 30.28 28.45 10.10
CA ILE A 101 31.04 29.28 9.16
C ILE A 101 30.47 30.70 9.11
N GLU A 102 29.14 30.85 9.11
CA GLU A 102 28.46 32.14 9.17
C GLU A 102 28.80 32.89 10.47
N GLY A 103 28.77 32.20 11.61
CA GLY A 103 29.17 32.74 12.90
C GLY A 103 30.62 33.23 12.89
N VAL A 104 31.56 32.42 12.40
CA VAL A 104 32.97 32.78 12.25
C VAL A 104 33.14 34.00 11.34
N LYS A 105 32.46 34.00 10.18
CA LYS A 105 32.49 35.12 9.23
C LYS A 105 31.97 36.41 9.90
N LYS A 106 30.88 36.34 10.67
CA LYS A 106 30.28 37.48 11.36
C LYS A 106 31.21 38.09 12.41
N VAL A 107 31.93 37.24 13.16
CA VAL A 107 32.95 37.67 14.13
C VAL A 107 34.14 38.34 13.42
N LEU A 108 34.67 37.72 12.36
CA LEU A 108 35.80 38.26 11.59
C LEU A 108 35.45 39.57 10.85
N SER A 109 34.18 39.74 10.45
CA SER A 109 33.70 40.94 9.75
C SER A 109 33.42 42.12 10.68
N GLY A 110 33.60 41.97 12.00
CA GLY A 110 33.32 43.02 12.99
C GLY A 110 31.84 43.33 13.24
N ASN A 111 30.92 42.59 12.60
CA ASN A 111 29.46 42.78 12.70
C ASN A 111 28.78 41.91 13.77
N ALA A 112 29.52 41.48 14.79
CA ALA A 112 28.93 40.75 15.90
C ALA A 112 28.25 41.74 16.85
N PRO A 113 26.91 41.69 17.06
CA PRO A 113 26.34 42.22 18.28
C PRO A 113 26.86 41.31 19.39
N THR A 114 27.90 41.74 20.08
CA THR A 114 28.21 41.24 21.43
C THR A 114 27.01 41.60 22.30
N GLN A 115 25.99 40.75 22.28
CA GLN A 115 25.03 40.71 23.37
C GLN A 115 25.82 40.18 24.56
N LEU A 116 26.28 41.12 25.38
CA LEU A 116 26.92 40.81 26.64
C LEU A 116 25.88 40.07 27.47
N ASP A 117 26.15 38.81 27.79
CA ASP A 117 25.28 37.94 28.58
C ASP A 117 25.28 38.32 30.08
N THR A 118 25.76 39.52 30.38
CA THR A 118 25.95 40.02 31.74
C THR A 118 25.18 41.32 31.91
N VAL A 119 24.24 41.31 32.85
CA VAL A 119 23.58 42.53 33.31
C VAL A 119 24.65 43.41 33.98
N PRO A 120 24.81 44.70 33.59
CA PRO A 120 25.78 45.57 34.22
C PRO A 120 25.42 45.73 35.71
N LEU A 121 26.37 45.39 36.59
CA LEU A 121 26.20 45.54 38.03
C LEU A 121 26.09 47.03 38.37
N VAL A 122 24.94 47.45 38.91
CA VAL A 122 24.76 48.79 39.47
C VAL A 122 25.47 48.83 40.83
N ILE A 123 26.70 49.30 40.84
CA ILE A 123 27.46 49.50 42.07
C ILE A 123 27.02 50.85 42.67
N PRO A 124 26.40 50.88 43.87
CA PRO A 124 26.08 52.13 44.53
C PRO A 124 27.37 52.90 44.82
N LYS A 125 27.38 54.19 44.50
CA LYS A 125 28.51 55.08 44.72
C LYS A 125 28.81 55.11 46.22
N VAL A 126 29.99 54.62 46.60
CA VAL A 126 30.47 54.70 47.97
C VAL A 126 30.59 56.18 48.32
N GLU A 127 29.75 56.65 49.24
CA GLU A 127 29.97 57.96 49.86
C GLU A 127 31.29 57.88 50.61
N SER A 128 32.26 58.67 50.13
CA SER A 128 33.49 58.95 50.87
C SER A 128 33.08 59.58 52.20
N SER A 129 33.29 58.87 53.31
CA SER A 129 33.22 59.48 54.63
C SER A 129 34.34 60.50 54.72
N ASN A 130 33.99 61.78 54.78
CA ASN A 130 34.93 62.83 55.16
C ASN A 130 35.04 62.80 56.69
N ASP A 131 36.08 62.13 57.17
CA ASP A 131 36.62 62.31 58.52
C ASP A 131 37.63 63.46 58.51
#